data_AF-A0A2D6BLQ2-F1
#
_entry.id   AF-A0A2D6BLQ2-F1
#
_cell.length_a   1.000
_cell.length_b   1.000
_cell.length_c   1.000
_cell.angle_alpha   90.00
_cell.angle_beta   90.00
_cell.angle_gamma   90.00
#
_symmetry.space_group_name_H-M   'P 1'
#
loop_
_entity.id
_entity.type
_entity.pdbx_description
1 polymer ?
#
loop_
_entity_poly.entity_id
_entity_poly.type
_entity_poly.pdbx_seq_one_letter_code
_entity_poly.pdbx_strand_id
1 'polypeptide(L)'
;MPSTSTPSPSSPRATTRDCEARWRSRNRWSAAWRTWRRGTSMIGNDLVDLEDSETRPEERHERFDERVFCTVERESIGASGAPDRLRWILWAAKEAAYKVARKADERAVFSPPRFQVHVDATLRGRVHFAGRDYALLIDEAPGRVHAVASEKPWESHECLSRVITWDAEAQLAGKAVRALARREIAAALDLPAEELEIEREGRIPVLSLGGRPLDVDLSLTHHGRFLAFACDLRDGAAAWRRRRSRRSSSGEAHL
;
A
#
# COMPACT_ATOMS: atom_id res chain seq x y z
N MET A 1 -27.73 -52.81 -40.16
CA MET A 1 -26.66 -52.58 -39.17
C MET A 1 -26.50 -51.08 -39.04
N PRO A 2 -26.75 -50.48 -37.87
CA PRO A 2 -26.82 -49.03 -37.76
C PRO A 2 -25.42 -48.41 -37.60
N SER A 3 -25.32 -47.25 -38.22
CA SER A 3 -24.19 -46.33 -38.30
C SER A 3 -23.75 -45.80 -36.93
N THR A 4 -22.44 -45.68 -36.71
CA THR A 4 -21.87 -44.93 -35.58
C THR A 4 -20.95 -43.83 -36.10
N SER A 5 -21.47 -42.61 -36.10
CA SER A 5 -20.75 -41.37 -36.36
C SER A 5 -19.90 -40.99 -35.15
N THR A 6 -18.62 -40.67 -35.39
CA THR A 6 -17.68 -40.13 -34.40
C THR A 6 -17.79 -38.60 -34.35
N PRO A 7 -17.84 -37.95 -33.18
CA PRO A 7 -17.65 -36.51 -33.09
C PRO A 7 -16.22 -36.14 -32.71
N SER A 8 -15.63 -35.18 -33.44
CA SER A 8 -14.37 -34.50 -33.11
C SER A 8 -14.54 -33.56 -31.90
N PRO A 9 -13.51 -33.38 -31.04
CA PRO A 9 -13.60 -32.43 -29.95
C PRO A 9 -13.22 -31.01 -30.41
N SER A 10 -14.21 -30.11 -30.40
CA SER A 10 -14.03 -28.67 -30.53
C SER A 10 -13.65 -28.04 -29.18
N SER A 11 -12.53 -27.32 -29.13
CA SER A 11 -12.10 -26.53 -27.95
C SER A 11 -13.05 -25.38 -27.62
N PRO A 12 -13.40 -25.15 -26.34
CA PRO A 12 -14.00 -23.89 -25.93
C PRO A 12 -12.91 -22.89 -25.50
N ARG A 13 -12.81 -21.77 -26.24
CA ARG A 13 -12.15 -20.54 -25.79
C ARG A 13 -13.00 -19.93 -24.67
N ALA A 14 -12.49 -19.92 -23.44
CA ALA A 14 -13.10 -19.17 -22.34
C ALA A 14 -12.71 -17.69 -22.45
N THR A 15 -13.70 -16.83 -22.71
CA THR A 15 -13.57 -15.36 -22.70
C THR A 15 -13.82 -14.80 -21.31
N THR A 16 -13.10 -13.72 -20.99
CA THR A 16 -12.95 -12.99 -19.72
C THR A 16 -14.20 -12.33 -19.10
N ARG A 17 -15.43 -12.86 -19.28
CA ARG A 17 -16.67 -12.15 -18.90
C ARG A 17 -17.57 -12.78 -17.82
N ASP A 18 -17.23 -13.92 -17.22
CA ASP A 18 -18.21 -14.69 -16.41
C ASP A 18 -18.16 -14.53 -14.88
N CYS A 19 -17.51 -13.50 -14.31
CA CYS A 19 -17.42 -13.37 -12.84
C CYS A 19 -18.01 -12.09 -12.21
N GLU A 20 -18.69 -11.22 -12.96
CA GLU A 20 -18.99 -9.86 -12.47
C GLU A 20 -20.39 -9.61 -11.85
N ALA A 21 -21.21 -10.63 -11.64
CA ALA A 21 -22.58 -10.43 -11.17
C ALA A 21 -22.80 -10.88 -9.71
N ARG A 22 -22.50 -10.00 -8.74
CA ARG A 22 -23.25 -9.77 -7.46
C ARG A 22 -22.42 -8.98 -6.45
N TRP A 23 -22.36 -7.66 -6.60
CA TRP A 23 -21.87 -6.77 -5.55
C TRP A 23 -22.86 -5.63 -5.34
N ARG A 24 -23.75 -5.77 -4.35
CA ARG A 24 -24.53 -4.64 -3.81
C ARG A 24 -24.50 -4.63 -2.27
N SER A 25 -23.84 -3.58 -1.79
CA SER A 25 -24.06 -2.76 -0.58
C SER A 25 -24.11 -3.42 0.81
N ARG A 26 -23.18 -2.95 1.68
CA ARG A 26 -23.50 -2.15 2.89
C ARG A 26 -22.22 -1.63 3.56
N ASN A 27 -21.65 -0.54 3.05
CA ASN A 27 -20.48 0.14 3.67
C ASN A 27 -20.88 0.79 5.00
N ARG A 28 -20.14 0.50 6.07
CA ARG A 28 -20.35 1.09 7.41
C ARG A 28 -19.28 2.15 7.74
N TRP A 29 -18.97 3.01 6.78
CA TRP A 29 -18.20 4.24 7.00
C TRP A 29 -19.14 5.40 7.28
N SER A 30 -18.78 6.29 8.20
CA SER A 30 -19.56 7.51 8.47
C SER A 30 -19.64 8.37 7.19
N ALA A 31 -20.71 9.15 7.06
CA ALA A 31 -20.89 10.02 5.89
C ALA A 31 -19.75 11.06 5.77
N ALA A 32 -19.21 11.50 6.91
CA ALA A 32 -18.06 12.41 6.98
C ALA A 32 -16.77 11.80 6.39
N TRP A 33 -16.55 10.50 6.57
CA TRP A 33 -15.40 9.79 5.99
C TRP A 33 -15.41 9.72 4.47
N ARG A 34 -16.61 9.59 3.87
CA ARG A 34 -16.76 9.52 2.41
C ARG A 34 -16.66 10.89 1.75
N THR A 35 -17.11 11.95 2.42
CA THR A 35 -17.03 13.32 1.89
C THR A 35 -15.61 13.88 1.97
N TRP A 36 -14.82 13.45 2.95
CA TRP A 36 -13.44 13.88 3.17
C TRP A 36 -12.45 13.30 2.15
N ARG A 37 -12.64 12.05 1.69
CA ARG A 37 -11.74 11.33 0.76
C ARG A 37 -11.83 11.72 -0.73
N ARG A 38 -12.54 12.79 -1.10
CA ARG A 38 -12.76 13.12 -2.53
C ARG A 38 -11.54 13.75 -3.24
N GLY A 39 -10.47 14.08 -2.51
CA GLY A 39 -9.24 14.68 -3.06
C GLY A 39 -7.96 13.83 -2.96
N THR A 40 -7.84 12.98 -1.94
CA THR A 40 -6.57 12.34 -1.53
C THR A 40 -6.39 10.95 -2.14
N SER A 41 -5.19 10.64 -2.68
CA SER A 41 -4.90 9.30 -3.19
C SER A 41 -4.77 8.33 -2.02
N MET A 42 -5.27 7.12 -2.17
CA MET A 42 -4.98 6.06 -1.22
C MET A 42 -3.59 5.49 -1.49
N ILE A 43 -2.78 5.40 -0.44
CA ILE A 43 -1.42 4.87 -0.48
C ILE A 43 -1.28 3.63 0.41
N GLY A 44 -0.43 2.70 0.00
CA GLY A 44 -0.09 1.51 0.74
C GLY A 44 1.41 1.31 0.66
N ASN A 45 2.03 0.77 1.70
CA ASN A 45 3.42 0.39 1.63
C ASN A 45 3.67 -0.95 2.30
N ASP A 46 4.75 -1.62 1.94
CA ASP A 46 5.19 -2.83 2.63
C ASP A 46 6.71 -2.95 2.59
N LEU A 47 7.29 -3.57 3.63
CA LEU A 47 8.73 -3.58 3.88
C LEU A 47 9.13 -4.99 4.29
N VAL A 48 10.22 -5.48 3.69
CA VAL A 48 10.77 -6.79 3.96
C VAL A 48 12.26 -6.65 4.28
N ASP A 49 12.63 -6.94 5.53
CA ASP A 49 14.01 -7.26 5.95
C ASP A 49 14.43 -8.60 5.34
N LEU A 50 15.38 -8.58 4.40
CA LEU A 50 15.87 -9.75 3.68
C LEU A 50 16.82 -10.62 4.50
N GLU A 51 17.23 -10.17 5.68
CA GLU A 51 18.09 -10.94 6.60
C GLU A 51 17.29 -11.55 7.77
N ASP A 52 15.98 -11.27 7.83
CA ASP A 52 15.09 -11.88 8.82
C ASP A 52 14.95 -13.38 8.57
N SER A 53 14.83 -14.15 9.64
CA SER A 53 14.57 -15.60 9.59
C SER A 53 13.39 -15.96 8.70
N GLU A 54 12.29 -15.20 8.73
CA GLU A 54 11.07 -15.50 7.94
C GLU A 54 11.31 -15.38 6.43
N THR A 55 12.38 -14.70 6.02
CA THR A 55 12.70 -14.49 4.60
C THR A 55 13.67 -15.52 4.03
N ARG A 56 14.19 -16.39 4.90
CA ARG A 56 15.16 -17.41 4.53
C ARG A 56 14.52 -18.46 3.63
N PRO A 57 15.22 -18.92 2.57
CA PRO A 57 14.71 -19.97 1.69
C PRO A 57 14.31 -21.25 2.42
N GLU A 58 15.01 -21.59 3.52
CA GLU A 58 14.79 -22.80 4.31
C GLU A 58 13.47 -22.78 5.11
N GLU A 59 13.00 -21.60 5.50
CA GLU A 59 11.73 -21.41 6.23
C GLU A 59 10.51 -21.42 5.28
N ARG A 60 10.75 -21.44 3.97
CA ARG A 60 9.70 -21.36 2.96
C ARG A 60 9.05 -22.72 2.72
N HIS A 61 7.75 -22.79 3.00
CA HIS A 61 6.93 -23.96 2.70
C HIS A 61 6.92 -24.29 1.20
N GLU A 62 6.89 -25.58 0.83
CA GLU A 62 6.92 -26.07 -0.57
C GLU A 62 5.89 -25.38 -1.49
N ARG A 63 4.68 -25.18 -1.00
CA ARG A 63 3.55 -24.56 -1.73
C ARG A 63 3.50 -23.03 -1.64
N PHE A 64 4.52 -22.38 -1.07
CA PHE A 64 4.53 -20.92 -0.92
C PHE A 64 4.34 -20.24 -2.27
N ASP A 65 5.15 -20.60 -3.26
CA ASP A 65 5.12 -19.95 -4.58
C ASP A 65 3.76 -20.12 -5.26
N GLU A 66 3.14 -21.30 -5.15
CA GLU A 66 1.84 -21.60 -5.74
C GLU A 66 0.69 -20.82 -5.08
N ARG A 67 0.81 -20.54 -3.77
CA ARG A 67 -0.20 -19.81 -3.00
C ARG A 67 -0.08 -18.30 -3.16
N VAL A 68 1.10 -17.80 -3.52
CA VAL A 68 1.42 -16.37 -3.52
C VAL A 68 1.47 -15.79 -4.94
N PHE A 69 2.07 -16.52 -5.87
CA PHE A 69 2.40 -15.99 -7.19
C PHE A 69 1.49 -16.61 -8.26
N CYS A 70 1.07 -15.78 -9.23
CA CYS A 70 0.39 -16.29 -10.41
C CYS A 70 1.38 -17.01 -11.34
N THR A 71 0.88 -17.70 -12.37
CA THR A 71 1.74 -18.46 -13.30
C THR A 71 2.83 -17.60 -13.95
N VAL A 72 2.49 -16.39 -14.43
CA VAL A 72 3.45 -15.48 -15.07
C VAL A 72 4.54 -15.03 -14.10
N GLU A 73 4.17 -14.76 -12.85
CA GLU A 73 5.12 -14.38 -11.80
C GLU A 73 6.05 -15.55 -11.43
N ARG A 74 5.53 -16.79 -11.35
CA ARG A 74 6.36 -17.99 -11.10
C ARG A 74 7.34 -18.27 -12.23
N GLU A 75 6.93 -18.09 -13.48
CA GLU A 75 7.82 -18.19 -14.64
C GLU A 75 8.94 -17.14 -14.55
N SER A 76 8.59 -15.89 -14.20
CA SER A 76 9.56 -14.81 -14.01
C SER A 76 10.53 -15.09 -12.86
N ILE A 77 10.05 -15.65 -11.75
CA ILE A 77 10.89 -16.10 -10.63
C ILE A 77 11.86 -17.20 -11.10
N GLY A 78 11.37 -18.20 -11.83
CA GLY A 78 12.20 -19.31 -12.32
C GLY A 78 13.27 -18.89 -13.33
N ALA A 79 13.01 -17.85 -14.12
CA ALA A 79 13.96 -17.29 -15.08
C ALA A 79 14.92 -16.24 -14.49
N SER A 80 14.69 -15.80 -13.24
CA SER A 80 15.46 -14.73 -12.60
C SER A 80 16.84 -15.23 -12.14
N GLY A 81 17.87 -14.40 -12.33
CA GLY A 81 19.19 -14.63 -11.73
C GLY A 81 19.22 -14.42 -10.20
N ALA A 82 18.16 -13.84 -9.64
CA ALA A 82 18.01 -13.62 -8.20
C ALA A 82 16.56 -13.96 -7.76
N PRO A 83 16.19 -15.24 -7.74
CA PRO A 83 14.79 -15.67 -7.57
C PRO A 83 14.22 -15.31 -6.18
N ASP A 84 14.99 -15.49 -5.11
CA ASP A 84 14.53 -15.16 -3.75
C ASP A 84 14.33 -13.65 -3.57
N ARG A 85 15.22 -12.84 -4.13
CA ARG A 85 15.06 -11.38 -4.17
C ARG A 85 13.77 -10.99 -4.89
N LEU A 86 13.51 -11.56 -6.06
CA LEU A 86 12.29 -11.27 -6.82
C LEU A 86 11.02 -11.70 -6.08
N ARG A 87 11.02 -12.83 -5.36
CA ARG A 87 9.89 -13.25 -4.50
C ARG A 87 9.52 -12.15 -3.50
N TRP A 88 10.50 -11.59 -2.80
CA TRP A 88 10.26 -10.58 -1.78
C TRP A 88 9.82 -9.23 -2.37
N ILE A 89 10.30 -8.86 -3.56
CA ILE A 89 9.77 -7.72 -4.32
C ILE A 89 8.29 -7.92 -4.66
N LEU A 90 7.95 -9.07 -5.23
CA LEU A 90 6.58 -9.38 -5.62
C LEU A 90 5.65 -9.44 -4.40
N TRP A 91 6.11 -10.04 -3.29
CA TRP A 91 5.38 -10.07 -2.03
C TRP A 91 5.08 -8.66 -1.49
N ALA A 92 6.12 -7.83 -1.34
CA ALA A 92 5.99 -6.47 -0.82
C ALA A 92 5.05 -5.62 -1.71
N ALA A 93 5.16 -5.76 -3.04
CA ALA A 93 4.27 -5.09 -3.98
C ALA A 93 2.80 -5.47 -3.80
N LYS A 94 2.51 -6.78 -3.63
CA LYS A 94 1.14 -7.29 -3.40
C LYS A 94 0.56 -6.76 -2.10
N GLU A 95 1.32 -6.79 -1.00
CA GLU A 95 0.88 -6.27 0.31
C GLU A 95 0.67 -4.75 0.29
N ALA A 96 1.55 -4.00 -0.38
CA ALA A 96 1.39 -2.57 -0.56
C ALA A 96 0.10 -2.24 -1.33
N ALA A 97 -0.16 -2.90 -2.46
CA ALA A 97 -1.37 -2.70 -3.24
C ALA A 97 -2.63 -3.17 -2.49
N TYR A 98 -2.53 -4.26 -1.72
CA TYR A 98 -3.62 -4.72 -0.86
C TYR A 98 -4.00 -3.66 0.18
N LYS A 99 -3.04 -2.99 0.81
CA LYS A 99 -3.33 -1.88 1.75
C LYS A 99 -4.10 -0.75 1.07
N VAL A 100 -3.80 -0.42 -0.19
CA VAL A 100 -4.60 0.54 -0.97
C VAL A 100 -6.02 0.00 -1.21
N ALA A 101 -6.14 -1.23 -1.72
CA ALA A 101 -7.43 -1.86 -2.01
C ALA A 101 -8.32 -1.98 -0.76
N ARG A 102 -7.73 -2.26 0.41
CA ARG A 102 -8.41 -2.34 1.71
C ARG A 102 -8.96 -1.02 2.20
N LYS A 103 -8.29 0.09 1.88
CA LYS A 103 -8.77 1.44 2.17
C LYS A 103 -9.95 1.81 1.27
N ALA A 104 -9.92 1.35 0.01
CA ALA A 104 -10.99 1.56 -0.95
C ALA A 104 -12.24 0.71 -0.64
N ASP A 105 -12.02 -0.54 -0.25
CA ASP A 105 -13.06 -1.50 0.13
C ASP A 105 -12.66 -2.31 1.37
N GLU A 106 -13.40 -2.09 2.45
CA GLU A 106 -13.28 -2.83 3.72
C GLU A 106 -13.59 -4.32 3.60
N ARG A 107 -14.03 -4.82 2.44
CA ARG A 107 -14.29 -6.24 2.17
C ARG A 107 -13.22 -6.90 1.32
N ALA A 108 -12.27 -6.14 0.75
CA ALA A 108 -11.22 -6.72 -0.06
C ALA A 108 -10.44 -7.77 0.74
N VAL A 109 -10.33 -9.00 0.23
CA VAL A 109 -9.60 -10.09 0.87
C VAL A 109 -8.23 -10.19 0.24
N PHE A 110 -7.20 -10.41 1.04
CA PHE A 110 -5.88 -10.67 0.50
C PHE A 110 -5.83 -12.07 -0.10
N SER A 111 -5.85 -12.11 -1.43
CA SER A 111 -5.65 -13.32 -2.23
C SER A 111 -4.46 -13.02 -3.15
N PRO A 112 -3.23 -13.28 -2.72
CA PRO A 112 -2.03 -12.74 -3.35
C PRO A 112 -1.91 -13.03 -4.86
N PRO A 113 -2.29 -14.21 -5.39
CA PRO A 113 -2.21 -14.48 -6.82
C PRO A 113 -3.15 -13.59 -7.66
N ARG A 114 -4.17 -12.98 -7.06
CA ARG A 114 -5.07 -12.03 -7.75
C ARG A 114 -4.48 -10.63 -7.89
N PHE A 115 -3.47 -10.29 -7.09
CA PHE A 115 -2.72 -9.04 -7.20
C PHE A 115 -1.56 -9.26 -8.16
N GLN A 116 -1.78 -9.03 -9.45
CA GLN A 116 -0.78 -9.34 -10.48
C GLN A 116 0.21 -8.18 -10.58
N VAL A 117 1.49 -8.45 -10.31
CA VAL A 117 2.54 -7.44 -10.28
C VAL A 117 3.23 -7.36 -11.63
N HIS A 118 3.38 -6.14 -12.14
CA HIS A 118 4.20 -5.84 -13.30
C HIS A 118 5.19 -4.75 -12.89
N VAL A 119 6.47 -5.11 -12.81
CA VAL A 119 7.57 -4.18 -12.48
C VAL A 119 8.58 -4.21 -13.61
N ASP A 120 9.09 -3.04 -13.98
CA ASP A 120 10.13 -2.90 -14.98
C ASP A 120 11.54 -2.87 -14.35
N ALA A 121 12.57 -2.78 -15.19
CA ALA A 121 13.96 -2.74 -14.74
C ALA A 121 14.31 -1.49 -13.92
N THR A 122 13.46 -0.46 -13.92
CA THR A 122 13.63 0.77 -13.14
C THR A 122 12.95 0.70 -11.78
N LEU A 123 12.46 -0.49 -11.39
CA LEU A 123 11.77 -0.71 -10.11
C LEU A 123 10.47 0.10 -9.98
N ARG A 124 9.88 0.46 -11.12
CA ARG A 124 8.57 1.09 -11.22
C ARG A 124 7.61 0.15 -11.90
N GLY A 125 6.32 0.35 -11.68
CA GLY A 125 5.34 -0.48 -12.35
C GLY A 125 3.93 -0.30 -11.85
N ARG A 126 3.17 -1.39 -11.88
CA ARG A 126 1.80 -1.44 -11.40
C ARG A 126 1.43 -2.79 -10.82
N VAL A 127 0.44 -2.78 -9.93
CA VAL A 127 -0.25 -3.98 -9.48
C VAL A 127 -1.68 -3.94 -10.00
N HIS A 128 -2.08 -4.97 -10.75
CA HIS A 128 -3.44 -5.13 -11.24
C HIS A 128 -4.26 -5.98 -10.28
N PHE A 129 -5.41 -5.47 -9.82
CA PHE A 129 -6.34 -6.24 -8.99
C PHE A 129 -7.77 -5.73 -9.17
N ALA A 130 -8.71 -6.67 -9.35
CA ALA A 130 -10.15 -6.40 -9.45
C ALA A 130 -10.50 -5.29 -10.47
N GLY A 131 -9.86 -5.31 -11.65
CA GLY A 131 -10.10 -4.35 -12.72
C GLY A 131 -9.49 -2.96 -12.50
N ARG A 132 -8.64 -2.81 -11.48
CA ARG A 132 -7.94 -1.56 -11.16
C ARG A 132 -6.44 -1.75 -11.24
N ASP A 133 -5.75 -0.69 -11.64
CA ASP A 133 -4.29 -0.60 -11.60
C ASP A 133 -3.86 0.31 -10.45
N TYR A 134 -2.92 -0.16 -9.65
CA TYR A 134 -2.26 0.61 -8.59
C TYR A 134 -0.84 0.92 -9.04
N ALA A 135 -0.46 2.20 -9.08
CA ALA A 135 0.90 2.61 -9.41
C ALA A 135 1.87 2.08 -8.35
N LEU A 136 3.04 1.59 -8.74
CA LEU A 136 4.00 0.92 -7.86
C LEU A 136 5.39 1.56 -7.98
N LEU A 137 6.03 1.76 -6.83
CA LEU A 137 7.46 2.06 -6.70
C LEU A 137 8.07 1.04 -5.76
N ILE A 138 9.25 0.53 -6.14
CA ILE A 138 10.07 -0.32 -5.30
C ILE A 138 11.37 0.44 -4.99
N ASP A 139 11.70 0.52 -3.71
CA ASP A 139 12.99 1.00 -3.21
C ASP A 139 13.75 -0.18 -2.61
N GLU A 140 14.88 -0.50 -3.23
CA GLU A 140 15.75 -1.60 -2.82
C GLU A 140 17.07 -1.07 -2.28
N ALA A 141 17.50 -1.63 -1.16
CA ALA A 141 18.79 -1.35 -0.56
C ALA A 141 19.34 -2.65 0.04
N PRO A 142 20.64 -2.70 0.41
CA PRO A 142 21.20 -3.89 1.06
C PRO A 142 20.35 -4.32 2.26
N GLY A 143 19.97 -5.60 2.29
CA GLY A 143 19.18 -6.19 3.37
C GLY A 143 17.70 -5.82 3.38
N ARG A 144 17.17 -5.05 2.42
CA ARG A 144 15.74 -4.69 2.42
C ARG A 144 15.09 -4.48 1.05
N VAL A 145 13.78 -4.72 1.02
CA VAL A 145 12.89 -4.28 -0.06
C VAL A 145 11.75 -3.46 0.53
N HIS A 146 11.49 -2.27 -0.01
CA HIS A 146 10.35 -1.44 0.35
C HIS A 146 9.49 -1.19 -0.88
N ALA A 147 8.21 -1.53 -0.82
CA ALA A 147 7.25 -1.27 -1.87
C ALA A 147 6.27 -0.18 -1.44
N VAL A 148 5.94 0.73 -2.35
CA VAL A 148 4.89 1.72 -2.17
C VAL A 148 3.92 1.64 -3.35
N ALA A 149 2.64 1.49 -3.06
CA ALA A 149 1.56 1.47 -4.03
C ALA A 149 0.64 2.68 -3.84
N SER A 150 0.12 3.21 -4.94
CA SER A 150 -0.86 4.30 -4.93
C SER A 150 -2.03 4.02 -5.86
N GLU A 151 -3.22 4.47 -5.48
CA GLU A 151 -4.42 4.43 -6.35
C GLU A 151 -4.27 5.33 -7.59
N LYS A 152 -3.50 6.43 -7.49
CA LYS A 152 -3.31 7.40 -8.56
C LYS A 152 -1.88 7.33 -9.13
N PRO A 153 -1.68 7.72 -10.40
CA PRO A 153 -0.35 7.89 -10.98
C PRO A 153 0.53 8.85 -10.17
N TRP A 154 1.83 8.56 -10.10
CA TRP A 154 2.80 9.30 -9.28
C TRP A 154 2.97 10.76 -9.68
N GLU A 155 2.65 11.10 -10.92
CA GLU A 155 2.71 12.46 -11.47
C GLU A 155 1.57 13.35 -10.94
N SER A 156 0.55 12.74 -10.34
CA SER A 156 -0.64 13.46 -9.92
C SER A 156 -0.63 13.90 -8.45
N HIS A 157 0.25 13.33 -7.61
CA HIS A 157 0.32 13.58 -6.17
C HIS A 157 1.76 13.62 -5.65
N GLU A 158 1.92 14.12 -4.43
CA GLU A 158 3.19 14.12 -3.73
C GLU A 158 3.22 13.00 -2.70
N CYS A 159 4.13 12.05 -2.90
CA CYS A 159 4.32 10.93 -1.99
C CYS A 159 5.58 11.17 -1.14
N LEU A 160 5.41 11.17 0.18
CA LEU A 160 6.51 11.10 1.13
C LEU A 160 6.63 9.69 1.69
N SER A 161 7.81 9.08 1.55
CA SER A 161 8.11 7.79 2.15
C SER A 161 9.49 7.79 2.80
N ARG A 162 9.63 7.04 3.89
CA ARG A 162 10.91 6.87 4.60
C ARG A 162 11.03 5.45 5.11
N VAL A 163 12.24 4.91 5.01
CA VAL A 163 12.68 3.69 5.68
C VAL A 163 13.84 4.04 6.60
N ILE A 164 13.84 3.50 7.81
CA ILE A 164 14.99 3.57 8.73
C ILE A 164 15.30 2.18 9.28
N THR A 165 16.56 1.98 9.68
CA THR A 165 16.93 0.90 10.58
C THR A 165 16.44 1.22 11.99
N TRP A 166 16.14 0.16 12.73
CA TRP A 166 15.64 0.20 14.10
C TRP A 166 16.19 -0.99 14.85
N ASP A 167 16.86 -0.70 15.97
CA ASP A 167 17.54 -1.69 16.80
C ASP A 167 16.98 -1.63 18.23
N ALA A 168 15.70 -1.96 18.35
CA ALA A 168 15.04 -2.14 19.64
C ALA A 168 13.97 -3.23 19.54
N GLU A 169 13.30 -3.52 20.64
CA GLU A 169 12.38 -4.65 20.75
C GLU A 169 11.23 -4.57 19.73
N ALA A 170 10.94 -5.70 19.08
CA ALA A 170 9.90 -5.81 18.05
C ALA A 170 8.50 -5.35 18.54
N GLN A 171 8.22 -5.55 19.83
CA GLN A 171 6.97 -5.12 20.49
C GLN A 171 6.79 -3.59 20.47
N LEU A 172 7.88 -2.84 20.33
CA LEU A 172 7.87 -1.37 20.25
C LEU A 172 7.79 -0.85 18.81
N ALA A 173 7.99 -1.69 17.79
CA ALA A 173 8.02 -1.29 16.39
C ALA A 173 6.77 -0.50 15.96
N GLY A 174 5.59 -0.90 16.45
CA GLY A 174 4.35 -0.19 16.21
C GLY A 174 4.31 1.24 16.78
N LYS A 175 4.91 1.48 17.95
CA LYS A 175 5.04 2.82 18.53
C LYS A 175 6.14 3.61 17.81
N ALA A 176 7.26 2.97 17.52
CA ALA A 176 8.40 3.58 16.86
C ALA A 176 8.08 4.05 15.43
N VAL A 177 7.37 3.25 14.63
CA VAL A 177 6.97 3.65 13.27
C VAL A 177 6.00 4.84 13.26
N ARG A 178 5.17 4.99 14.31
CA ARG A 178 4.29 6.17 14.48
C ARG A 178 5.10 7.40 14.85
N ALA A 179 6.07 7.27 15.75
CA ALA A 179 6.96 8.37 16.11
C ALA A 179 7.78 8.84 14.88
N LEU A 180 8.29 7.90 14.09
CA LEU A 180 8.94 8.18 12.81
C LEU A 180 8.02 8.96 11.86
N ALA A 181 6.83 8.42 11.58
CA ALA A 181 5.88 9.06 10.66
C ALA A 181 5.48 10.46 11.14
N ARG A 182 5.17 10.63 12.44
CA ARG A 182 4.84 11.94 13.02
C ARG A 182 5.96 12.95 12.78
N ARG A 183 7.21 12.60 13.10
CA ARG A 183 8.36 13.49 12.96
C ARG A 183 8.58 13.92 11.52
N GLU A 184 8.60 12.97 10.59
CA GLU A 184 8.91 13.25 9.18
C GLU A 184 7.77 14.02 8.50
N ILE A 185 6.51 13.70 8.81
CA ILE A 185 5.34 14.41 8.28
C ILE A 185 5.22 15.82 8.89
N ALA A 186 5.48 15.97 10.19
CA ALA A 186 5.54 17.27 10.84
C ALA A 186 6.55 18.20 10.14
N ALA A 187 7.76 17.70 9.92
CA ALA A 187 8.82 18.43 9.22
C ALA A 187 8.42 18.80 7.79
N ALA A 188 7.84 17.86 7.03
CA ALA A 188 7.43 18.11 5.64
C ALA A 188 6.29 19.13 5.53
N LEU A 189 5.38 19.17 6.50
CA LEU A 189 4.22 20.06 6.51
C LEU A 189 4.43 21.37 7.29
N ASP A 190 5.59 21.56 7.91
CA ASP A 190 5.88 22.67 8.85
C ASP A 190 4.87 22.74 10.01
N LEU A 191 4.59 21.58 10.62
CA LEU A 191 3.65 21.42 11.74
C LEU A 191 4.39 21.08 13.04
N PRO A 192 3.85 21.45 14.22
CA PRO A 192 4.37 21.01 15.50
C PRO A 192 4.14 19.50 15.68
N ALA A 193 5.21 18.72 15.83
CA ALA A 193 5.13 17.26 15.91
C ALA A 193 4.36 16.78 17.15
N GLU A 194 4.37 17.58 18.22
CA GLU A 194 3.73 17.32 19.51
C GLU A 194 2.20 17.36 19.41
N GLU A 195 1.66 18.18 18.50
CA GLU A 195 0.22 18.30 18.26
C GLU A 195 -0.31 17.28 17.24
N LEU A 196 0.59 16.55 16.56
CA LEU A 196 0.23 15.47 15.65
C LEU A 196 -0.03 14.18 16.40
N GLU A 197 -1.13 13.52 16.08
CA GLU A 197 -1.49 12.22 16.62
C GLU A 197 -1.78 11.26 15.47
N ILE A 198 -1.40 9.98 15.64
CA ILE A 198 -1.73 8.91 14.71
C ILE A 198 -2.61 7.92 15.43
N GLU A 199 -3.90 7.98 15.13
CA GLU A 199 -4.90 7.07 15.65
C GLU A 199 -5.21 5.96 14.64
N ARG A 200 -6.02 4.98 15.06
CA ARG A 200 -6.53 3.93 14.17
C ARG A 200 -8.04 4.08 14.06
N GLU A 201 -8.54 4.29 12.85
CA GLU A 201 -9.95 4.03 12.56
C GLU A 201 -10.08 2.65 11.92
N GLY A 202 -10.54 1.68 12.72
CA GLY A 202 -10.48 0.27 12.36
C GLY A 202 -9.03 -0.20 12.18
N ARG A 203 -8.63 -0.48 10.93
CA ARG A 203 -7.26 -0.89 10.57
C ARG A 203 -6.46 0.21 9.85
N ILE A 204 -7.06 1.37 9.62
CA ILE A 204 -6.45 2.45 8.84
C ILE A 204 -5.85 3.47 9.80
N PRO A 205 -4.55 3.83 9.66
CA PRO A 205 -3.97 4.91 10.45
C PRO A 205 -4.50 6.26 9.97
N VAL A 206 -4.86 7.13 10.91
CA VAL A 206 -5.39 8.47 10.67
C VAL A 206 -4.49 9.48 11.35
N LEU A 207 -3.99 10.45 10.58
CA LEU A 207 -3.23 11.55 11.13
C LEU A 207 -4.19 12.68 11.53
N SER A 208 -4.05 13.21 12.74
CA SER A 208 -4.81 14.35 13.24
C SER A 208 -3.89 15.43 13.81
N LEU A 209 -4.35 16.67 13.82
CA LEU A 209 -3.71 17.83 14.45
C LEU A 209 -4.70 18.46 15.43
N GLY A 210 -4.36 18.44 16.72
CA GLY A 210 -5.25 18.97 17.78
C GLY A 210 -6.65 18.34 17.76
N GLY A 211 -6.71 17.02 17.61
CA GLY A 211 -7.96 16.24 17.54
C GLY A 211 -8.75 16.36 16.22
N ARG A 212 -8.23 17.07 15.22
CA ARG A 212 -8.88 17.18 13.89
C ARG A 212 -8.11 16.38 12.85
N PRO A 213 -8.74 15.46 12.10
CA PRO A 213 -8.07 14.74 11.02
C PRO A 213 -7.40 15.70 10.02
N LEU A 214 -6.22 15.31 9.51
CA LEU A 214 -5.48 15.98 8.43
C LEU A 214 -5.60 15.20 7.14
N ASP A 215 -5.83 15.90 6.02
CA ASP A 215 -6.08 15.29 4.70
C ASP A 215 -4.82 14.66 4.11
N VAL A 216 -4.33 13.60 4.76
CA VAL A 216 -3.10 12.87 4.49
C VAL A 216 -3.46 11.39 4.59
N ASP A 217 -3.34 10.66 3.49
CA ASP A 217 -3.49 9.20 3.54
C ASP A 217 -2.16 8.59 3.96
N LEU A 218 -2.17 7.79 5.03
CA LEU A 218 -0.96 7.26 5.68
C LEU A 218 -0.94 5.73 5.62
N SER A 219 0.22 5.15 5.38
CA SER A 219 0.49 3.72 5.51
C SER A 219 1.75 3.49 6.34
N LEU A 220 1.70 2.52 7.23
CA LEU A 220 2.77 2.19 8.17
C LEU A 220 3.13 0.71 8.00
N THR A 221 4.42 0.38 8.06
CA THR A 221 4.91 -0.99 8.02
C THR A 221 6.22 -1.15 8.78
N HIS A 222 6.52 -2.36 9.23
CA HIS A 222 7.79 -2.73 9.83
C HIS A 222 8.06 -4.20 9.58
N HIS A 223 9.32 -4.58 9.48
CA HIS A 223 9.76 -5.98 9.39
C HIS A 223 11.20 -6.08 9.87
N GLY A 224 11.51 -7.11 10.67
CA GLY A 224 12.83 -7.29 11.28
C GLY A 224 13.35 -5.98 11.89
N ARG A 225 14.51 -5.54 11.39
CA ARG A 225 15.23 -4.34 11.87
C ARG A 225 14.83 -3.05 11.16
N PHE A 226 13.73 -3.02 10.42
CA PHE A 226 13.35 -1.84 9.64
C PHE A 226 11.95 -1.34 9.97
N LEU A 227 11.81 -0.01 9.98
CA LEU A 227 10.54 0.70 10.08
C LEU A 227 10.35 1.53 8.81
N ALA A 228 9.12 1.59 8.31
CA ALA A 228 8.79 2.45 7.18
C ALA A 228 7.38 3.03 7.23
N PHE A 229 7.22 4.18 6.60
CA PHE A 229 5.91 4.73 6.28
C PHE A 229 5.87 5.27 4.85
N ALA A 230 4.67 5.47 4.35
CA ALA A 230 4.41 6.25 3.16
C ALA A 230 3.13 7.07 3.37
N CYS A 231 3.10 8.30 2.89
CA CYS A 231 1.90 9.13 2.88
C CYS A 231 1.74 9.95 1.60
N ASP A 232 0.49 10.20 1.22
CA ASP A 232 0.13 11.19 0.20
C ASP A 232 -0.06 12.55 0.89
N LEU A 233 0.74 13.54 0.48
CA LEU A 233 0.71 14.91 0.98
C LEU A 233 -0.09 15.80 -0.01
N ARG A 234 -1.41 15.72 -0.01
CA ARG A 234 -2.26 16.75 -0.64
C ARG A 234 -2.92 17.63 0.41
N ASP A 235 -3.02 18.94 0.11
CA ASP A 235 -3.77 19.99 0.84
C ASP A 235 -3.53 20.22 2.35
N GLY A 236 -2.86 19.33 3.10
CA GLY A 236 -2.57 19.51 4.53
C GLY A 236 -1.78 20.78 4.84
N ALA A 237 -0.75 21.08 4.04
CA ALA A 237 0.07 22.28 4.21
C ALA A 237 -0.61 23.56 3.70
N ALA A 238 -1.40 23.48 2.60
CA ALA A 238 -2.08 24.65 2.04
C ALA A 238 -3.26 25.11 2.91
N ALA A 239 -4.02 24.19 3.50
CA ALA A 239 -5.09 24.51 4.45
C ALA A 239 -4.55 25.10 5.76
N TRP A 240 -3.41 24.62 6.27
CA TRP A 240 -2.76 25.17 7.46
C TRP A 240 -2.11 26.54 7.20
N ARG A 241 -1.36 26.70 6.10
CA ARG A 241 -0.77 28.01 5.71
C ARG A 241 -1.82 29.11 5.54
N ARG A 242 -2.99 28.79 4.95
CA ARG A 242 -4.15 29.71 4.84
C ARG A 242 -4.80 30.06 6.19
N ARG A 243 -4.63 29.22 7.22
CA ARG A 243 -5.16 29.46 8.57
C ARG A 243 -4.19 30.24 9.44
N ARG A 244 -2.88 30.00 9.31
CA ARG A 244 -1.85 30.80 9.99
C ARG A 244 -1.94 32.26 9.55
N SER A 245 -2.03 32.53 8.24
CA SER A 245 -2.20 33.89 7.73
C SER A 245 -3.48 34.57 8.26
N ARG A 246 -4.60 33.84 8.39
CA ARG A 246 -5.85 34.35 8.98
C ARG A 246 -5.78 34.63 10.48
N ARG A 247 -5.08 33.80 11.27
CA ARG A 247 -4.85 34.04 12.70
C ARG A 247 -3.88 35.20 12.94
N SER A 248 -2.87 35.36 12.09
CA SER A 248 -1.97 36.52 12.11
C SER A 248 -2.71 37.83 11.80
N SER A 249 -3.65 37.81 10.84
CA SER A 249 -4.43 38.99 10.45
C SER A 249 -5.64 39.30 11.35
N SER A 250 -5.94 38.46 12.35
CA SER A 250 -7.00 38.70 13.34
C SER A 250 -6.47 39.03 14.74
N GLY A 251 -5.14 39.14 14.90
CA GLY A 251 -4.47 39.55 16.13
C GLY A 251 -4.06 41.02 16.20
N GLU A 252 -4.24 41.80 15.13
CA GLU A 252 -4.02 43.26 15.10
C GLU A 252 -5.37 44.00 15.01
N ALA A 253 -6.19 43.87 16.05
CA ALA A 253 -7.29 44.80 16.32
C ALA A 253 -7.71 44.66 17.78
N HIS A 254 -6.86 45.12 18.69
CA HIS A 254 -7.23 45.76 19.96
C HIS A 254 -5.96 46.18 20.70
N LEU A 255 -5.49 47.39 20.37
CA LEU A 255 -4.89 48.34 21.30
C LEU A 255 -5.64 49.66 21.12
#